data_AF-A0A0P1FSL3-F1
#
_entry.id   AF-A0A0P1FSL3-F1
#
_cell.length_a   1.000
_cell.length_b   1.000
_cell.length_c   1.000
_cell.angle_alpha   90.00
_cell.angle_beta   90.00
_cell.angle_gamma   90.00
#
_symmetry.space_group_name_H-M   'P 1'
#
loop_
_entity.id
_entity.type
_entity.pdbx_description
1 polymer ?
#
loop_
_entity_poly.entity_id
_entity_poly.type
_entity_poly.pdbx_seq_one_letter_code
_entity_poly.pdbx_strand_id
1 'polypeptide(L)'
;MPFAQTQQTQQTQQTQQTQQTQQTQQTQSAPGLAHAGQGSSLALSLALDAVALTLPGTPDSSVSHKVPRASDEVAWGRLQPLHRHIMMTEKLAEGLSVEVSGTDKVAVKHNGTLLCELTTPFPTDPGASGGKAKAKAALQPVLDRRWLRGERAGEIVTQQTDILSFLGLAYPMTRSSHPMTMAVLDAVLAAIGKIVVQAKHLLNTPRPIELTSAASPIIRTPAHAACPSGHASEAFAMAFAMEAMMFGCASTELRLIAARIEENRVVSGVHYEHDGWMGRKLAAALAPIFADRLGLTATAPTVTEIEDHWSASGETGVWSAHAAHQASTQTVEWLSGAPAKRGGINVNPPADRADVLAFAMAKVTQELGA
;
A
#
# COMPACT_ATOMS: atom_id res chain seq x y z
N MET A 1 -12.86 -12.21 -70.52
CA MET A 1 -14.01 -13.07 -70.86
C MET A 1 -14.64 -13.54 -69.57
N PRO A 2 -15.94 -13.29 -69.39
CA PRO A 2 -16.61 -13.16 -68.10
C PRO A 2 -17.46 -14.39 -67.78
N PHE A 3 -17.96 -14.49 -66.55
CA PHE A 3 -19.33 -14.95 -66.35
C PHE A 3 -20.02 -14.07 -65.32
N ALA A 4 -21.17 -13.57 -65.75
CA ALA A 4 -22.07 -12.67 -65.07
C ALA A 4 -23.30 -13.42 -64.57
N GLN A 5 -23.90 -12.87 -63.51
CA GLN A 5 -25.33 -12.85 -63.19
C GLN A 5 -26.08 -14.15 -62.87
N THR A 6 -26.66 -14.16 -61.66
CA THR A 6 -28.13 -14.23 -61.50
C THR A 6 -28.57 -13.37 -60.32
N GLN A 7 -29.50 -12.45 -60.59
CA GLN A 7 -30.32 -11.74 -59.60
C GLN A 7 -31.45 -12.65 -59.12
N GLN A 8 -31.84 -12.58 -57.84
CA GLN A 8 -33.24 -12.34 -57.45
C GLN A 8 -33.37 -12.04 -55.94
N THR A 9 -33.68 -10.77 -55.68
CA THR A 9 -34.60 -10.23 -54.66
C THR A 9 -35.20 -11.17 -53.61
N GLN A 10 -34.83 -10.96 -52.34
CA GLN A 10 -35.78 -10.83 -51.23
C GLN A 10 -35.39 -9.63 -50.37
N GLN A 11 -36.07 -8.50 -50.59
CA GLN A 11 -36.31 -7.54 -49.52
C GLN A 11 -37.44 -8.12 -48.66
N THR A 12 -37.21 -8.29 -47.36
CA THR A 12 -38.08 -7.68 -46.33
C THR A 12 -37.46 -7.87 -44.94
N GLN A 13 -37.32 -6.73 -44.26
CA GLN A 13 -37.35 -6.57 -42.80
C GLN A 13 -36.24 -7.23 -41.97
N GLN A 14 -35.11 -6.51 -41.83
CA GLN A 14 -34.37 -6.46 -40.56
C GLN A 14 -33.45 -5.24 -40.46
N THR A 15 -33.97 -4.05 -40.80
CA THR A 15 -33.35 -2.78 -40.43
C THR A 15 -33.97 -2.27 -39.15
N GLN A 16 -33.51 -2.75 -37.98
CA GLN A 16 -33.71 -2.04 -36.70
C GLN A 16 -32.90 -2.53 -35.49
N GLN A 17 -31.79 -3.26 -35.65
CA GLN A 17 -31.01 -3.74 -34.47
C GLN A 17 -29.48 -3.63 -34.57
N THR A 18 -28.94 -2.69 -35.36
CA THR A 18 -27.47 -2.49 -35.46
C THR A 18 -26.97 -1.11 -35.03
N GLN A 19 -27.73 -0.37 -34.21
CA GLN A 19 -27.27 0.89 -33.60
C GLN A 19 -26.85 0.80 -32.13
N GLN A 20 -26.63 -0.40 -31.57
CA GLN A 20 -26.23 -0.54 -30.16
C GLN A 20 -24.79 -1.03 -29.92
N THR A 21 -23.96 -1.16 -30.96
CA THR A 21 -22.57 -1.65 -30.81
C THR A 21 -21.47 -0.61 -31.01
N GLN A 22 -21.80 0.69 -30.94
CA GLN A 22 -20.79 1.78 -30.93
C GLN A 22 -20.76 2.60 -29.62
N GLN A 23 -20.99 1.95 -28.46
CA GLN A 23 -20.83 2.61 -27.15
C GLN A 23 -19.78 1.97 -26.21
N THR A 24 -19.00 0.99 -26.67
CA THR A 24 -17.93 0.37 -25.86
C THR A 24 -16.53 0.94 -26.08
N GLN A 25 -16.42 2.11 -26.71
CA GLN A 25 -15.21 2.94 -26.67
C GLN A 25 -15.52 4.36 -26.16
N GLN A 26 -16.30 4.46 -25.09
CA GLN A 26 -16.08 5.60 -24.21
C GLN A 26 -14.75 5.34 -23.50
N THR A 27 -13.74 6.12 -23.88
CA THR A 27 -12.64 6.53 -23.00
C THR A 27 -13.11 6.39 -21.56
N GLN A 28 -12.47 5.52 -20.76
CA GLN A 28 -12.64 5.52 -19.31
C GLN A 28 -12.47 6.97 -18.88
N SER A 29 -13.59 7.66 -18.65
CA SER A 29 -13.57 9.05 -18.23
C SER A 29 -12.78 9.03 -16.94
N ALA A 30 -11.61 9.68 -16.92
CA ALA A 30 -10.82 9.77 -15.70
C ALA A 30 -11.80 10.17 -14.59
N PRO A 31 -11.94 9.39 -13.50
CA PRO A 31 -13.04 9.57 -12.54
C PRO A 31 -13.18 11.00 -12.00
N GLY A 32 -12.10 11.78 -12.01
CA GLY A 32 -12.09 13.19 -11.62
C GLY A 32 -12.67 14.20 -12.63
N LEU A 33 -13.08 13.78 -13.83
CA LEU A 33 -13.61 14.64 -14.89
C LEU A 33 -15.10 14.42 -15.17
N ALA A 34 -15.77 13.53 -14.44
CA ALA A 34 -17.21 13.31 -14.62
C ALA A 34 -18.03 14.53 -14.17
N HIS A 35 -19.10 14.82 -14.91
CA HIS A 35 -20.16 15.72 -14.44
C HIS A 35 -21.11 14.96 -13.51
N ALA A 36 -22.05 15.68 -12.90
CA ALA A 36 -23.00 15.11 -11.92
C ALA A 36 -23.81 13.89 -12.42
N GLY A 37 -24.04 13.76 -13.74
CA GLY A 37 -24.87 12.67 -14.30
C GLY A 37 -24.15 11.68 -15.21
N GLN A 38 -22.98 12.03 -15.77
CA GLN A 38 -22.23 11.18 -16.69
C GLN A 38 -20.79 11.68 -16.86
N GLY A 39 -19.95 10.89 -17.54
CA GLY A 39 -18.59 11.30 -17.91
C GLY A 39 -18.55 12.56 -18.78
N SER A 40 -17.43 13.28 -18.74
CA SER A 40 -17.20 14.44 -19.62
C SER A 40 -17.27 14.04 -21.09
N SER A 41 -18.01 14.81 -21.88
CA SER A 41 -18.02 14.70 -23.34
C SER A 41 -18.32 16.06 -23.98
N LEU A 42 -17.83 16.29 -25.20
CA LEU A 42 -18.13 17.52 -25.93
C LEU A 42 -19.64 17.72 -26.12
N ALA A 43 -20.38 16.64 -26.41
CA ALA A 43 -21.83 16.68 -26.56
C ALA A 43 -22.51 17.18 -25.29
N LEU A 44 -22.10 16.70 -24.12
CA LEU A 44 -22.60 17.20 -22.85
C LEU A 44 -22.21 18.67 -22.63
N SER A 45 -20.96 19.06 -22.92
CA SER A 45 -20.54 20.46 -22.78
C SER A 45 -21.39 21.41 -23.62
N LEU A 46 -21.69 21.06 -24.88
CA LEU A 46 -22.55 21.85 -25.76
C LEU A 46 -24.01 21.90 -25.26
N ALA A 47 -24.53 20.78 -24.76
CA ALA A 47 -25.88 20.75 -24.18
C ALA A 47 -25.99 21.61 -22.92
N LEU A 48 -24.98 21.57 -22.05
CA LEU A 48 -24.90 22.42 -20.86
C LEU A 48 -24.82 23.91 -21.22
N ASP A 49 -24.02 24.26 -22.22
CA ASP A 49 -23.90 25.64 -22.71
C ASP A 49 -25.23 26.17 -23.27
N ALA A 50 -25.90 25.38 -24.12
CA ALA A 50 -27.21 25.73 -24.68
C ALA A 50 -28.25 26.03 -23.59
N VAL A 51 -28.26 25.24 -22.50
CA VAL A 51 -29.14 25.48 -21.34
C VAL A 51 -28.65 26.69 -20.54
N ALA A 52 -27.35 26.82 -20.28
CA ALA A 52 -26.77 27.93 -19.51
C ALA A 52 -27.09 29.30 -20.12
N LEU A 53 -27.11 29.41 -21.45
CA LEU A 53 -27.50 30.64 -22.16
C LEU A 53 -28.96 31.05 -21.93
N THR A 54 -29.84 30.12 -21.54
CA THR A 54 -31.23 30.43 -21.19
C THR A 54 -31.41 30.91 -19.74
N LEU A 55 -30.39 30.72 -18.90
CA LEU A 55 -30.42 31.14 -17.51
C LEU A 55 -30.18 32.65 -17.40
N PRO A 56 -30.81 33.35 -16.45
CA PRO A 56 -30.58 34.77 -16.24
C PRO A 56 -29.13 35.02 -15.78
N GLY A 57 -28.25 35.35 -16.72
CA GLY A 57 -26.85 35.70 -16.50
C GLY A 57 -26.64 37.12 -15.98
N THR A 58 -27.60 37.66 -15.22
CA THR A 58 -27.51 39.03 -14.71
C THR A 58 -26.38 39.13 -13.67
N PRO A 59 -25.41 40.04 -13.84
CA PRO A 59 -24.37 40.26 -12.85
C PRO A 59 -25.00 40.58 -11.49
N ASP A 60 -24.66 39.80 -10.48
CA ASP A 60 -25.15 40.04 -9.13
C ASP A 60 -24.43 41.26 -8.53
N SER A 61 -25.16 42.36 -8.36
CA SER A 61 -24.64 43.58 -7.74
C SER A 61 -24.31 43.41 -6.25
N SER A 62 -24.70 42.30 -5.64
CA SER A 62 -24.43 41.95 -4.24
C SER A 62 -23.18 41.10 -4.04
N VAL A 63 -22.42 40.80 -5.11
CA VAL A 63 -21.12 40.12 -4.99
C VAL A 63 -20.23 40.91 -4.04
N SER A 64 -20.09 40.38 -2.82
CA SER A 64 -19.27 40.94 -1.77
C SER A 64 -17.84 41.15 -2.27
N HIS A 65 -17.28 42.35 -2.04
CA HIS A 65 -15.84 42.61 -2.28
C HIS A 65 -14.90 41.70 -1.46
N LYS A 66 -15.43 40.94 -0.49
CA LYS A 66 -14.71 39.90 0.23
C LYS A 66 -15.02 38.54 -0.42
N VAL A 67 -14.04 37.98 -1.13
CA VAL A 67 -14.10 36.61 -1.66
C VAL A 67 -14.14 35.62 -0.49
N PRO A 68 -15.14 34.73 -0.40
CA PRO A 68 -15.20 33.75 0.67
C PRO A 68 -13.99 32.81 0.62
N ARG A 69 -13.24 32.71 1.72
CA ARG A 69 -12.25 31.65 1.91
C ARG A 69 -12.94 30.51 2.66
N ALA A 70 -12.96 29.33 2.05
CA ALA A 70 -13.45 28.13 2.71
C ALA A 70 -12.64 27.86 3.98
N SER A 71 -13.29 27.27 5.00
CA SER A 71 -12.55 26.67 6.11
C SER A 71 -11.66 25.55 5.60
N ASP A 72 -10.63 25.20 6.36
CA ASP A 72 -9.67 24.21 5.93
C ASP A 72 -10.29 22.80 5.76
N GLU A 73 -11.29 22.46 6.57
CA GLU A 73 -12.10 21.25 6.41
C GLU A 73 -12.80 21.19 5.04
N VAL A 74 -13.46 22.29 4.67
CA VAL A 74 -14.17 22.38 3.39
C VAL A 74 -13.18 22.39 2.23
N ALA A 75 -12.02 23.03 2.40
CA ALA A 75 -10.95 22.99 1.40
C ALA A 75 -10.44 21.55 1.19
N TRP A 76 -10.23 20.78 2.26
CA TRP A 76 -9.82 19.38 2.20
C TRP A 76 -10.86 18.48 1.53
N GLY A 77 -12.13 18.64 1.90
CA GLY A 77 -13.24 17.87 1.33
C GLY A 77 -13.41 18.05 -0.19
N ARG A 78 -13.01 19.22 -0.72
CA ARG A 78 -13.08 19.56 -2.15
C ARG A 78 -11.95 18.98 -2.99
N LEU A 79 -10.89 18.46 -2.36
CA LEU A 79 -9.77 17.88 -3.09
C LEU A 79 -10.22 16.65 -3.88
N GLN A 80 -9.60 16.43 -5.04
CA GLN A 80 -9.71 15.16 -5.76
C GLN A 80 -8.95 14.06 -4.98
N PRO A 81 -9.34 12.78 -5.11
CA PRO A 81 -8.66 11.68 -4.42
C PRO A 81 -7.13 11.66 -4.63
N LEU A 82 -6.67 11.93 -5.85
CA LEU A 82 -5.24 12.00 -6.17
C LEU A 82 -4.51 13.11 -5.41
N HIS A 83 -5.12 14.30 -5.29
CA HIS A 83 -4.50 15.41 -4.55
C HIS A 83 -4.40 15.09 -3.06
N ARG A 84 -5.44 14.47 -2.47
CA ARG A 84 -5.38 13.99 -1.09
C ARG A 84 -4.24 12.98 -0.91
N HIS A 85 -4.13 12.01 -1.82
CA HIS A 85 -3.07 11.00 -1.79
C HIS A 85 -1.68 11.66 -1.77
N ILE A 86 -1.39 12.58 -2.69
CA ILE A 86 -0.11 13.29 -2.77
C ILE A 86 0.19 14.02 -1.45
N MET A 87 -0.76 14.80 -0.95
CA MET A 87 -0.57 15.58 0.29
C MET A 87 -0.37 14.69 1.52
N MET A 88 -1.15 13.61 1.66
CA MET A 88 -0.98 12.66 2.77
C MET A 88 0.35 11.93 2.68
N THR A 89 0.75 11.47 1.50
CA THR A 89 2.04 10.79 1.31
C THR A 89 3.21 11.72 1.62
N GLU A 90 3.19 12.96 1.14
CA GLU A 90 4.22 13.95 1.47
C GLU A 90 4.30 14.16 2.97
N LYS A 91 3.15 14.35 3.62
CA LYS A 91 3.11 14.57 5.06
C LYS A 91 3.52 13.36 5.86
N LEU A 92 3.20 12.13 5.44
CA LEU A 92 3.66 10.88 6.07
C LEU A 92 5.15 10.61 5.85
N ALA A 93 5.74 11.13 4.76
CA ALA A 93 7.16 10.95 4.44
C ALA A 93 8.06 12.14 4.85
N GLU A 94 7.49 13.24 5.32
CA GLU A 94 8.21 14.43 5.78
C GLU A 94 9.32 14.07 6.78
N GLY A 95 10.50 14.68 6.67
CA GLY A 95 11.61 14.43 7.60
C GLY A 95 12.26 13.05 7.52
N LEU A 96 11.74 12.10 6.73
CA LEU A 96 12.35 10.79 6.51
C LEU A 96 13.46 10.89 5.46
N SER A 97 14.60 10.29 5.78
CA SER A 97 15.78 10.25 4.90
C SER A 97 16.43 8.87 4.94
N VAL A 98 17.14 8.55 3.85
CA VAL A 98 17.83 7.28 3.67
C VAL A 98 19.25 7.58 3.22
N GLU A 99 20.23 7.15 4.01
CA GLU A 99 21.64 7.50 3.81
C GLU A 99 22.52 6.25 3.95
N VAL A 100 23.66 6.25 3.25
CA VAL A 100 24.67 5.20 3.44
C VAL A 100 25.31 5.38 4.82
N SER A 101 25.21 4.36 5.67
CA SER A 101 25.81 4.33 7.03
C SER A 101 27.12 3.54 7.07
N GLY A 102 27.30 2.66 6.08
CA GLY A 102 28.48 1.81 5.93
C GLY A 102 28.42 1.09 4.60
N THR A 103 29.43 0.27 4.31
CA THR A 103 29.58 -0.28 2.97
C THR A 103 28.48 -1.30 2.60
N ASP A 104 27.88 -1.97 3.59
CA ASP A 104 26.74 -2.89 3.46
C ASP A 104 25.51 -2.44 4.29
N LYS A 105 25.48 -1.17 4.70
CA LYS A 105 24.47 -0.61 5.60
C LYS A 105 23.87 0.69 5.12
N VAL A 106 22.57 0.79 5.29
CA VAL A 106 21.78 1.99 5.02
C VAL A 106 21.06 2.41 6.29
N ALA A 107 21.27 3.65 6.72
CA ALA A 107 20.53 4.24 7.84
C ALA A 107 19.24 4.89 7.34
N VAL A 108 18.14 4.59 8.01
CA VAL A 108 16.88 5.32 7.86
C VAL A 108 16.74 6.26 9.05
N LYS A 109 16.55 7.56 8.77
CA LYS A 109 16.53 8.62 9.78
C LYS A 109 15.25 9.43 9.71
N HIS A 110 14.83 9.97 10.85
CA HIS A 110 13.80 10.99 10.98
C HIS A 110 14.42 12.25 11.58
N ASN A 111 14.43 13.35 10.82
CA ASN A 111 15.01 14.63 11.24
C ASN A 111 16.46 14.50 11.76
N GLY A 112 17.26 13.65 11.10
CA GLY A 112 18.65 13.36 11.48
C GLY A 112 18.84 12.27 12.54
N THR A 113 17.78 11.88 13.26
CA THR A 113 17.83 10.80 14.27
C THR A 113 17.69 9.44 13.61
N LEU A 114 18.59 8.51 13.93
CA LEU A 114 18.55 7.13 13.44
C LEU A 114 17.30 6.40 13.95
N LEU A 115 16.53 5.83 13.02
CA LEU A 115 15.39 4.95 13.34
C LEU A 115 15.79 3.47 13.28
N CYS A 116 16.44 3.07 12.18
CA CYS A 116 16.94 1.71 12.00
C CYS A 116 18.06 1.66 10.96
N GLU A 117 18.89 0.60 11.04
CA GLU A 117 19.86 0.27 10.00
C GLU A 117 19.37 -0.92 9.17
N LEU A 118 19.34 -0.77 7.85
CA LEU A 118 19.07 -1.85 6.92
C LEU A 118 20.39 -2.41 6.39
N THR A 119 20.47 -3.73 6.23
CA THR A 119 21.69 -4.42 5.81
C THR A 119 21.42 -5.41 4.69
N THR A 120 22.46 -5.74 3.92
CA THR A 120 22.43 -6.87 2.97
C THR A 120 22.91 -8.17 3.65
N PRO A 121 22.41 -9.35 3.26
CA PRO A 121 22.90 -10.63 3.80
C PRO A 121 24.33 -10.97 3.32
N PHE A 122 24.88 -10.21 2.37
CA PHE A 122 26.18 -10.45 1.76
C PHE A 122 27.24 -9.49 2.30
N PRO A 123 28.51 -9.95 2.42
CA PRO A 123 29.59 -9.04 2.76
C PRO A 123 29.79 -8.03 1.63
N THR A 124 30.34 -6.86 1.98
CA THR A 124 30.60 -5.81 1.00
C THR A 124 31.64 -6.18 -0.04
N ASP A 125 32.70 -6.86 0.38
CA ASP A 125 33.74 -7.33 -0.53
C ASP A 125 33.28 -8.68 -1.14
N PRO A 126 33.07 -8.75 -2.47
CA PRO A 126 32.74 -10.01 -3.15
C PRO A 126 33.80 -11.10 -2.97
N GLY A 127 35.05 -10.71 -2.68
CA GLY A 127 36.18 -11.60 -2.38
C GLY A 127 36.34 -11.96 -0.90
N ALA A 128 35.49 -11.43 -0.01
CA ALA A 128 35.62 -11.67 1.43
C ALA A 128 35.57 -13.15 1.78
N SER A 129 36.47 -13.57 2.68
CA SER A 129 36.43 -14.90 3.28
C SER A 129 35.05 -15.12 3.95
N GLY A 130 34.35 -16.17 3.54
CA GLY A 130 33.00 -16.48 4.02
C GLY A 130 31.83 -15.94 3.19
N GLY A 131 32.07 -15.12 2.16
CA GLY A 131 31.01 -14.63 1.25
C GLY A 131 30.23 -15.78 0.59
N LYS A 132 30.92 -16.82 0.12
CA LYS A 132 30.29 -18.04 -0.42
C LYS A 132 29.43 -18.78 0.60
N ALA A 133 29.86 -18.83 1.86
CA ALA A 133 29.12 -19.50 2.92
C ALA A 133 27.83 -18.72 3.26
N LYS A 134 27.92 -17.39 3.37
CA LYS A 134 26.75 -16.50 3.54
C LYS A 134 25.79 -16.60 2.35
N ALA A 135 26.30 -16.62 1.12
CA ALA A 135 25.49 -16.81 -0.08
C ALA A 135 24.73 -18.14 -0.07
N LYS A 136 25.41 -19.24 0.28
CA LYS A 136 24.78 -20.55 0.41
C LYS A 136 23.71 -20.55 1.51
N ALA A 137 24.01 -19.96 2.67
CA ALA A 137 23.07 -19.87 3.78
C ALA A 137 21.82 -19.05 3.41
N ALA A 138 21.97 -17.91 2.73
CA ALA A 138 20.85 -17.09 2.28
C ALA A 138 19.99 -17.79 1.21
N LEU A 139 20.62 -18.57 0.32
CA LEU A 139 19.90 -19.30 -0.74
C LEU A 139 19.15 -20.54 -0.23
N GLN A 140 19.62 -21.17 0.84
CA GLN A 140 19.07 -22.45 1.32
C GLN A 140 17.55 -22.36 1.59
N PRO A 141 17.03 -21.37 2.34
CA PRO A 141 15.59 -21.25 2.57
C PRO A 141 14.77 -20.97 1.30
N VAL A 142 15.38 -20.36 0.27
CA VAL A 142 14.73 -20.15 -1.04
C VAL A 142 14.56 -21.48 -1.77
N LEU A 143 15.59 -22.33 -1.73
CA LEU A 143 15.59 -23.64 -2.40
C LEU A 143 14.68 -24.65 -1.68
N ASP A 144 14.65 -24.62 -0.35
CA ASP A 144 13.86 -25.53 0.47
C ASP A 144 12.36 -25.27 0.31
N ARG A 145 11.96 -24.00 0.16
CA ARG A 145 10.55 -23.59 0.03
C ARG A 145 9.97 -23.73 -1.38
N ARG A 146 10.75 -24.14 -2.38
CA ARG A 146 10.25 -24.27 -3.78
C ARG A 146 9.08 -25.24 -3.89
N TRP A 147 9.00 -26.24 -3.02
CA TRP A 147 7.91 -27.22 -3.02
C TRP A 147 6.55 -26.61 -2.65
N LEU A 148 6.53 -25.46 -1.96
CA LEU A 148 5.31 -24.74 -1.59
C LEU A 148 4.70 -23.97 -2.78
N ARG A 149 5.39 -23.85 -3.91
CA ARG A 149 4.92 -23.06 -5.05
C ARG A 149 3.59 -23.55 -5.62
N GLY A 150 3.34 -24.86 -5.60
CA GLY A 150 2.11 -25.43 -6.15
C GLY A 150 0.86 -24.89 -5.45
N GLU A 151 0.86 -24.86 -4.12
CA GLU A 151 -0.25 -24.35 -3.32
C GLU A 151 -0.26 -22.81 -3.24
N ARG A 152 0.92 -22.16 -3.30
CA ARG A 152 1.03 -20.71 -3.11
C ARG A 152 1.01 -19.90 -4.41
N ALA A 153 1.02 -20.51 -5.59
CA ALA A 153 1.10 -19.78 -6.86
C ALA A 153 -0.02 -18.74 -7.03
N GLY A 154 -1.27 -19.10 -6.68
CA GLY A 154 -2.42 -18.19 -6.79
C GLY A 154 -2.26 -16.95 -5.91
N GLU A 155 -1.94 -17.12 -4.63
CA GLU A 155 -1.66 -16.00 -3.72
C GLU A 155 -0.44 -15.19 -4.18
N ILE A 156 0.63 -15.86 -4.63
CA ILE A 156 1.86 -15.20 -5.08
C ILE A 156 1.61 -14.22 -6.22
N VAL A 157 0.82 -14.64 -7.21
CA VAL A 157 0.53 -13.86 -8.43
C VAL A 157 -0.35 -12.66 -8.11
N THR A 158 -1.43 -12.84 -7.35
CA THR A 158 -2.36 -11.77 -6.99
C THR A 158 -1.69 -10.72 -6.10
N GLN A 159 -0.87 -11.16 -5.14
CA GLN A 159 -0.15 -10.27 -4.23
C GLN A 159 0.83 -9.30 -4.94
N GLN A 160 1.19 -9.53 -6.20
CA GLN A 160 2.06 -8.61 -6.96
C GLN A 160 1.44 -7.22 -7.14
N THR A 161 0.10 -7.14 -7.20
CA THR A 161 -0.64 -5.91 -7.47
C THR A 161 -1.67 -5.59 -6.41
N ASP A 162 -2.03 -6.55 -5.56
CA ASP A 162 -3.07 -6.39 -4.56
C ASP A 162 -2.69 -7.09 -3.25
N ILE A 163 -2.12 -6.34 -2.32
CA ILE A 163 -1.86 -6.79 -0.95
C ILE A 163 -3.06 -6.48 -0.05
N LEU A 164 -3.77 -5.39 -0.32
CA LEU A 164 -4.76 -4.84 0.59
C LEU A 164 -6.02 -5.70 0.68
N SER A 165 -6.42 -6.38 -0.41
CA SER A 165 -7.52 -7.35 -0.36
C SER A 165 -7.22 -8.54 0.57
N PHE A 166 -5.95 -8.94 0.71
CA PHE A 166 -5.57 -10.00 1.66
C PHE A 166 -5.70 -9.51 3.10
N LEU A 167 -5.23 -8.29 3.39
CA LEU A 167 -5.38 -7.69 4.72
C LEU A 167 -6.85 -7.44 5.08
N GLY A 168 -7.69 -7.16 4.07
CA GLY A 168 -9.14 -7.05 4.21
C GLY A 168 -9.86 -8.30 4.71
N LEU A 169 -9.20 -9.47 4.75
CA LEU A 169 -9.73 -10.67 5.41
C LEU A 169 -9.90 -10.46 6.92
N ALA A 170 -9.02 -9.67 7.55
CA ALA A 170 -9.12 -9.37 8.98
C ALA A 170 -10.21 -8.31 9.27
N TYR A 171 -10.40 -7.36 8.36
CA TYR A 171 -11.41 -6.31 8.46
C TYR A 171 -12.01 -5.98 7.08
N PRO A 172 -13.25 -6.41 6.79
CA PRO A 172 -13.87 -6.18 5.49
C PRO A 172 -14.06 -4.68 5.19
N MET A 173 -13.31 -4.17 4.21
CA MET A 173 -13.38 -2.77 3.77
C MET A 173 -13.29 -2.68 2.24
N THR A 174 -13.94 -1.66 1.67
CA THR A 174 -13.87 -1.36 0.24
C THR A 174 -13.68 0.14 0.03
N ARG A 175 -13.27 0.53 -1.18
CA ARG A 175 -13.18 1.96 -1.56
C ARG A 175 -14.53 2.68 -1.52
N SER A 176 -15.64 1.95 -1.55
CA SER A 176 -16.98 2.54 -1.46
C SER A 176 -17.49 2.63 -0.02
N SER A 177 -17.17 1.66 0.85
CA SER A 177 -17.59 1.67 2.25
C SER A 177 -16.67 2.49 3.15
N HIS A 178 -15.36 2.53 2.86
CA HIS A 178 -14.36 3.21 3.69
C HIS A 178 -13.41 4.09 2.84
N PRO A 179 -13.92 5.08 2.10
CA PRO A 179 -13.13 5.83 1.14
C PRO A 179 -11.91 6.55 1.75
N MET A 180 -12.01 7.13 2.95
CA MET A 180 -10.87 7.80 3.59
C MET A 180 -9.88 6.81 4.23
N THR A 181 -10.36 5.72 4.82
CA THR A 181 -9.46 4.65 5.30
C THR A 181 -8.62 4.11 4.16
N MET A 182 -9.24 3.84 3.01
CA MET A 182 -8.51 3.40 1.82
C MET A 182 -7.54 4.47 1.32
N ALA A 183 -7.91 5.75 1.36
CA ALA A 183 -7.02 6.84 0.99
C ALA A 183 -5.79 6.93 1.91
N VAL A 184 -5.96 6.75 3.23
CA VAL A 184 -4.84 6.72 4.18
C VAL A 184 -3.96 5.50 3.95
N LEU A 185 -4.53 4.32 3.74
CA LEU A 185 -3.76 3.09 3.46
C LEU A 185 -2.97 3.22 2.16
N ASP A 186 -3.56 3.80 1.11
CA ASP A 186 -2.84 4.13 -0.13
C ASP A 186 -1.68 5.11 0.15
N ALA A 187 -1.88 6.11 1.02
CA ALA A 187 -0.84 7.09 1.36
C ALA A 187 0.30 6.48 2.19
N VAL A 188 -0.01 5.60 3.15
CA VAL A 188 0.96 4.81 3.94
C VAL A 188 1.78 3.93 3.00
N LEU A 189 1.11 3.24 2.06
CA LEU A 189 1.76 2.39 1.06
C LEU A 189 2.76 3.18 0.20
N ALA A 190 2.37 4.36 -0.27
CA ALA A 190 3.27 5.22 -1.05
C ALA A 190 4.43 5.79 -0.20
N ALA A 191 4.18 6.15 1.05
CA ALA A 191 5.20 6.69 1.96
C ALA A 191 6.28 5.65 2.28
N ILE A 192 5.90 4.42 2.65
CA ILE A 192 6.85 3.32 2.86
C ILE A 192 7.59 2.96 1.55
N GLY A 193 6.88 2.93 0.42
CA GLY A 193 7.45 2.64 -0.90
C GLY A 193 8.59 3.59 -1.28
N LYS A 194 8.44 4.89 -0.99
CA LYS A 194 9.50 5.89 -1.20
C LYS A 194 10.79 5.55 -0.46
N ILE A 195 10.70 5.07 0.78
CA ILE A 195 11.86 4.70 1.60
C ILE A 195 12.48 3.39 1.12
N VAL A 196 11.64 2.41 0.79
CA VAL A 196 12.07 1.11 0.22
C VAL A 196 12.88 1.29 -1.05
N VAL A 197 12.42 2.11 -2.00
CA VAL A 197 13.11 2.32 -3.29
C VAL A 197 14.49 2.94 -3.07
N GLN A 198 14.62 3.92 -2.20
CA GLN A 198 15.91 4.53 -1.85
C GLN A 198 16.84 3.52 -1.19
N ALA A 199 16.35 2.75 -0.20
CA ALA A 199 17.14 1.73 0.46
C ALA A 199 17.62 0.63 -0.49
N LYS A 200 16.75 0.19 -1.41
CA LYS A 200 17.11 -0.78 -2.47
C LYS A 200 18.23 -0.27 -3.36
N HIS A 201 18.13 0.99 -3.77
CA HIS A 201 19.16 1.60 -4.62
C HIS A 201 20.53 1.62 -3.93
N LEU A 202 20.55 1.97 -2.63
CA LEU A 202 21.79 2.09 -1.87
C LEU A 202 22.38 0.73 -1.43
N LEU A 203 21.55 -0.24 -1.04
CA LEU A 203 22.02 -1.58 -0.64
C LEU A 203 22.44 -2.44 -1.83
N ASN A 204 21.80 -2.25 -2.99
CA ASN A 204 22.07 -2.94 -4.24
C ASN A 204 22.26 -4.48 -4.11
N THR A 205 21.48 -5.11 -3.23
CA THR A 205 21.56 -6.56 -2.98
C THR A 205 21.15 -7.36 -4.22
N PRO A 206 21.98 -8.33 -4.68
CA PRO A 206 21.64 -9.19 -5.80
C PRO A 206 20.45 -10.09 -5.48
N ARG A 207 19.71 -10.56 -6.48
CA ARG A 207 18.57 -11.47 -6.28
C ARG A 207 18.99 -12.95 -6.31
N PRO A 208 18.15 -13.87 -5.77
CA PRO A 208 18.46 -15.30 -5.78
C PRO A 208 18.86 -15.86 -7.15
N ILE A 209 18.16 -15.45 -8.22
CA ILE A 209 18.42 -15.91 -9.60
C ILE A 209 19.77 -15.43 -10.16
N GLU A 210 20.30 -14.31 -9.65
CA GLU A 210 21.60 -13.78 -10.06
C GLU A 210 22.76 -14.58 -9.46
N LEU A 211 22.51 -15.28 -8.33
CA LEU A 211 23.50 -16.15 -7.70
C LEU A 211 23.40 -17.61 -8.14
N THR A 212 22.19 -18.08 -8.50
CA THR A 212 21.99 -19.47 -8.93
C THR A 212 20.75 -19.64 -9.80
N SER A 213 20.88 -20.42 -10.88
CA SER A 213 19.75 -20.82 -11.73
C SER A 213 18.75 -21.71 -10.99
N ALA A 214 19.18 -22.39 -9.92
CA ALA A 214 18.35 -23.27 -9.10
C ALA A 214 17.23 -22.53 -8.34
N ALA A 215 17.35 -21.21 -8.18
CA ALA A 215 16.30 -20.38 -7.60
C ALA A 215 15.02 -20.41 -8.46
N SER A 216 15.16 -20.48 -9.79
CA SER A 216 14.08 -20.59 -10.78
C SER A 216 12.79 -19.85 -10.39
N PRO A 217 12.78 -18.50 -10.34
CA PRO A 217 11.62 -17.73 -9.90
C PRO A 217 10.37 -18.02 -10.74
N ILE A 218 9.20 -18.04 -10.10
CA ILE A 218 7.91 -18.31 -10.78
C ILE A 218 7.13 -17.04 -11.17
N ILE A 219 7.66 -15.87 -10.80
CA ILE A 219 7.16 -14.56 -11.21
C ILE A 219 8.31 -13.78 -11.85
N ARG A 220 7.96 -12.73 -12.61
CA ARG A 220 8.95 -11.85 -13.22
C ARG A 220 9.87 -11.30 -12.13
N THR A 221 11.18 -11.52 -12.29
CA THR A 221 12.20 -10.91 -11.45
C THR A 221 12.18 -9.39 -11.65
N PRO A 222 11.93 -8.58 -10.61
CA PRO A 222 11.94 -7.12 -10.75
C PRO A 222 13.34 -6.58 -11.07
N ALA A 223 13.42 -5.48 -11.82
CA ALA A 223 14.66 -4.86 -12.29
C ALA A 223 15.39 -4.01 -11.22
N HIS A 224 15.05 -4.19 -9.94
CA HIS A 224 15.65 -3.48 -8.81
C HIS A 224 16.13 -4.47 -7.75
N ALA A 225 17.02 -4.01 -6.87
CA ALA A 225 17.66 -4.80 -5.83
C ALA A 225 16.69 -5.56 -4.91
N ALA A 226 17.21 -6.62 -4.27
CA ALA A 226 16.46 -7.51 -3.40
C ALA A 226 16.14 -6.88 -2.03
N CYS A 227 17.12 -6.39 -1.29
CA CYS A 227 16.91 -5.89 0.07
C CYS A 227 16.59 -4.38 0.11
N PRO A 228 15.66 -3.92 0.96
CA PRO A 228 14.66 -4.71 1.70
C PRO A 228 13.53 -5.22 0.78
N SER A 229 12.79 -6.25 1.19
CA SER A 229 11.62 -6.74 0.45
C SER A 229 10.50 -5.69 0.46
N GLY A 230 10.07 -5.25 -0.73
CA GLY A 230 9.02 -4.22 -0.86
C GLY A 230 7.70 -4.69 -0.28
N HIS A 231 7.19 -5.84 -0.74
CA HIS A 231 5.93 -6.39 -0.23
C HIS A 231 5.97 -6.69 1.26
N ALA A 232 7.13 -7.05 1.83
CA ALA A 232 7.23 -7.22 3.29
C ALA A 232 7.04 -5.87 4.00
N SER A 233 7.79 -4.84 3.59
CA SER A 233 7.64 -3.48 4.15
C SER A 233 6.21 -2.95 4.00
N GLU A 234 5.63 -3.11 2.82
CA GLU A 234 4.29 -2.64 2.48
C GLU A 234 3.22 -3.38 3.30
N ALA A 235 3.28 -4.72 3.35
CA ALA A 235 2.30 -5.52 4.08
C ALA A 235 2.35 -5.27 5.58
N PHE A 236 3.55 -5.20 6.19
CA PHE A 236 3.67 -4.90 7.62
C PHE A 236 3.31 -3.45 7.93
N ALA A 237 3.68 -2.47 7.11
CA ALA A 237 3.29 -1.08 7.32
C ALA A 237 1.76 -0.89 7.27
N MET A 238 1.09 -1.54 6.31
CA MET A 238 -0.37 -1.54 6.25
C MET A 238 -0.99 -2.30 7.43
N ALA A 239 -0.45 -3.46 7.82
CA ALA A 239 -0.93 -4.19 8.99
C ALA A 239 -0.86 -3.35 10.26
N PHE A 240 0.28 -2.70 10.54
CA PHE A 240 0.44 -1.84 11.71
C PHE A 240 -0.44 -0.58 11.65
N ALA A 241 -0.62 0.00 10.47
CA ALA A 241 -1.57 1.11 10.30
C ALA A 241 -3.02 0.67 10.57
N MET A 242 -3.42 -0.51 10.08
CA MET A 242 -4.75 -1.08 10.34
C MET A 242 -4.94 -1.45 11.82
N GLU A 243 -3.92 -2.00 12.48
CA GLU A 243 -3.92 -2.22 13.93
C GLU A 243 -4.19 -0.92 14.69
N ALA A 244 -3.41 0.12 14.42
CA ALA A 244 -3.55 1.42 15.08
C ALA A 244 -4.90 2.09 14.80
N MET A 245 -5.39 2.02 13.56
CA MET A 245 -6.63 2.68 13.14
C MET A 245 -7.91 1.90 13.52
N MET A 246 -7.95 0.58 13.29
CA MET A 246 -9.18 -0.22 13.42
C MET A 246 -9.33 -0.86 14.80
N PHE A 247 -8.21 -1.27 15.42
CA PHE A 247 -8.22 -2.14 16.59
C PHE A 247 -7.72 -1.44 17.86
N GLY A 248 -6.80 -0.48 17.72
CA GLY A 248 -6.12 0.17 18.84
C GLY A 248 -5.16 -0.76 19.60
N CYS A 249 -4.91 -1.96 19.07
CA CYS A 249 -4.01 -2.97 19.62
C CYS A 249 -3.44 -3.85 18.50
N ALA A 250 -2.47 -4.71 18.83
CA ALA A 250 -1.89 -5.68 17.90
C ALA A 250 -2.95 -6.68 17.40
N SER A 251 -2.89 -7.08 16.13
CA SER A 251 -3.77 -8.09 15.54
C SER A 251 -2.94 -9.27 15.03
N THR A 252 -3.21 -10.44 15.61
CA THR A 252 -2.59 -11.71 15.20
C THR A 252 -2.85 -12.00 13.73
N GLU A 253 -4.10 -11.82 13.28
CA GLU A 253 -4.52 -12.09 11.90
C GLU A 253 -3.79 -11.21 10.90
N LEU A 254 -3.72 -9.90 11.15
CA LEU A 254 -3.01 -8.97 10.27
C LEU A 254 -1.51 -9.29 10.17
N ARG A 255 -0.86 -9.61 11.30
CA ARG A 255 0.56 -9.98 11.33
C ARG A 255 0.80 -11.30 10.59
N LEU A 256 -0.08 -12.30 10.73
CA LEU A 256 0.01 -13.57 10.01
C LEU A 256 -0.19 -13.39 8.50
N ILE A 257 -1.15 -12.56 8.08
CA ILE A 257 -1.37 -12.24 6.67
C ILE A 257 -0.14 -11.53 6.08
N ALA A 258 0.41 -10.53 6.77
CA ALA A 258 1.62 -9.84 6.34
C ALA A 258 2.83 -10.78 6.25
N ALA A 259 3.02 -11.65 7.25
CA ALA A 259 4.08 -12.66 7.24
C ALA A 259 3.92 -13.68 6.10
N ARG A 260 2.69 -14.05 5.73
CA ARG A 260 2.39 -14.90 4.57
C ARG A 260 2.81 -14.22 3.26
N ILE A 261 2.47 -12.94 3.08
CA ILE A 261 2.85 -12.15 1.90
C ILE A 261 4.37 -12.03 1.77
N GLU A 262 5.05 -11.77 2.90
CA GLU A 262 6.51 -11.77 2.99
C GLU A 262 7.10 -13.11 2.56
N GLU A 263 6.68 -14.22 3.18
CA GLU A 263 7.22 -15.55 2.90
C GLU A 263 6.99 -15.96 1.43
N ASN A 264 5.88 -15.53 0.84
CA ASN A 264 5.57 -15.78 -0.57
C ASN A 264 6.59 -15.18 -1.53
N ARG A 265 7.33 -14.15 -1.11
CA ARG A 265 8.45 -13.60 -1.90
C ARG A 265 9.67 -14.52 -1.88
N VAL A 266 9.87 -15.26 -0.80
CA VAL A 266 10.89 -16.31 -0.67
C VAL A 266 10.47 -17.54 -1.49
N VAL A 267 9.23 -18.00 -1.31
CA VAL A 267 8.66 -19.15 -2.05
C VAL A 267 8.71 -18.93 -3.56
N SER A 268 8.37 -17.72 -4.02
CA SER A 268 8.42 -17.37 -5.44
C SER A 268 9.83 -17.25 -6.02
N GLY A 269 10.86 -17.25 -5.17
CA GLY A 269 12.27 -17.25 -5.58
C GLY A 269 12.87 -15.86 -5.86
N VAL A 270 12.19 -14.78 -5.48
CA VAL A 270 12.67 -13.41 -5.79
C VAL A 270 13.35 -12.71 -4.62
N HIS A 271 13.17 -13.18 -3.38
CA HIS A 271 13.72 -12.59 -2.17
C HIS A 271 14.34 -13.66 -1.25
N TYR A 272 15.31 -13.24 -0.44
CA TYR A 272 15.80 -14.01 0.71
C TYR A 272 14.94 -13.73 1.95
N GLU A 273 15.02 -14.59 2.97
CA GLU A 273 14.36 -14.31 4.26
C GLU A 273 14.86 -13.00 4.88
N HIS A 274 16.16 -12.73 4.76
CA HIS A 274 16.78 -11.50 5.25
C HIS A 274 16.13 -10.24 4.66
N ASP A 275 15.75 -10.27 3.39
CA ASP A 275 15.09 -9.13 2.73
C ASP A 275 13.74 -8.84 3.41
N GLY A 276 13.01 -9.89 3.77
CA GLY A 276 11.74 -9.82 4.48
C GLY A 276 11.90 -9.27 5.90
N TRP A 277 12.89 -9.78 6.65
CA TRP A 277 13.25 -9.29 7.97
C TRP A 277 13.61 -7.79 7.97
N MET A 278 14.44 -7.34 7.02
CA MET A 278 14.72 -5.91 6.83
C MET A 278 13.48 -5.11 6.47
N GLY A 279 12.58 -5.68 5.66
CA GLY A 279 11.33 -5.03 5.29
C GLY A 279 10.39 -4.82 6.48
N ARG A 280 10.25 -5.82 7.34
CA ARG A 280 9.49 -5.78 8.60
C ARG A 280 10.09 -4.81 9.60
N LYS A 281 11.41 -4.82 9.74
CA LYS A 281 12.15 -3.87 10.59
C LYS A 281 11.93 -2.43 10.13
N LEU A 282 11.94 -2.17 8.83
CA LEU A 282 11.62 -0.86 8.26
C LEU A 282 10.18 -0.44 8.59
N ALA A 283 9.21 -1.32 8.40
CA ALA A 283 7.81 -1.04 8.72
C ALA A 283 7.62 -0.71 10.22
N ALA A 284 8.23 -1.50 11.10
CA ALA A 284 8.21 -1.28 12.55
C ALA A 284 8.85 0.06 12.94
N ALA A 285 9.96 0.45 12.30
CA ALA A 285 10.62 1.72 12.55
C ALA A 285 9.78 2.95 12.14
N LEU A 286 9.00 2.85 11.06
CA LEU A 286 8.18 3.94 10.55
C LEU A 286 6.78 3.99 11.17
N ALA A 287 6.26 2.88 11.67
CA ALA A 287 4.90 2.80 12.22
C ALA A 287 4.62 3.82 13.33
N PRO A 288 5.52 4.09 14.30
CA PRO A 288 5.30 5.15 15.29
C PRO A 288 5.14 6.54 14.69
N ILE A 289 5.91 6.86 13.65
CA ILE A 289 5.83 8.16 12.97
C ILE A 289 4.52 8.27 12.20
N PHE A 290 4.13 7.21 11.49
CA PHE A 290 2.86 7.20 10.77
C PHE A 290 1.66 7.28 11.73
N ALA A 291 1.70 6.55 12.85
CA ALA A 291 0.65 6.60 13.86
C ALA A 291 0.55 7.99 14.51
N ASP A 292 1.67 8.60 14.89
CA ASP A 292 1.71 9.96 15.45
C ASP A 292 1.14 11.00 14.47
N ARG A 293 1.54 10.93 13.19
CA ARG A 293 0.98 11.77 12.12
C ARG A 293 -0.47 11.47 11.78
N LEU A 294 -1.01 10.37 12.29
CA LEU A 294 -2.43 10.02 12.20
C LEU A 294 -3.17 10.25 13.53
N GLY A 295 -2.48 10.69 14.59
CA GLY A 295 -3.07 11.00 15.89
C GLY A 295 -3.45 9.74 16.66
N LEU A 296 -2.74 8.64 16.37
CA LEU A 296 -2.99 7.30 16.85
C LEU A 296 -1.81 6.80 17.69
N THR A 297 -2.09 5.83 18.55
CA THR A 297 -1.04 5.10 19.26
C THR A 297 -0.51 3.99 18.36
N ALA A 298 0.81 3.90 18.24
CA ALA A 298 1.46 2.84 17.49
C ALA A 298 1.29 1.47 18.18
N THR A 299 1.00 0.44 17.40
CA THR A 299 0.85 -0.95 17.87
C THR A 299 2.00 -1.86 17.44
N ALA A 300 2.87 -1.38 16.56
CA ALA A 300 3.98 -2.13 16.02
C ALA A 300 5.01 -2.47 17.11
N PRO A 301 5.65 -3.64 17.06
CA PRO A 301 6.84 -3.91 17.88
C PRO A 301 7.93 -2.88 17.60
N THR A 302 8.79 -2.65 18.59
CA THR A 302 9.99 -1.82 18.43
C THR A 302 11.02 -2.49 17.51
N VAL A 303 11.96 -1.71 16.98
CA VAL A 303 13.04 -2.22 16.13
C VAL A 303 13.86 -3.29 16.87
N THR A 304 14.16 -3.05 18.15
CA THR A 304 14.90 -4.00 19.00
C THR A 304 14.13 -5.30 19.19
N GLU A 305 12.83 -5.23 19.44
CA GLU A 305 11.96 -6.40 19.53
C GLU A 305 11.94 -7.25 18.25
N ILE A 306 11.96 -6.61 17.07
CA ILE A 306 12.09 -7.32 15.79
C ILE A 306 13.46 -8.01 15.67
N GLU A 307 14.53 -7.34 16.09
CA GLU A 307 15.90 -7.87 16.02
C GLU A 307 16.11 -9.05 16.97
N ASP A 308 15.58 -8.97 18.19
CA ASP A 308 15.78 -9.96 19.24
C ASP A 308 14.88 -11.19 19.09
N HIS A 309 13.66 -11.01 18.54
CA HIS A 309 12.61 -12.04 18.65
C HIS A 309 11.99 -12.45 17.31
N TRP A 310 12.04 -11.60 16.27
CA TRP A 310 11.29 -11.83 15.03
C TRP A 310 12.17 -11.75 13.78
N SER A 311 13.18 -12.62 13.72
CA SER A 311 14.08 -12.74 12.57
C SER A 311 13.55 -13.68 11.48
N ALA A 312 12.81 -14.74 11.85
CA ALA A 312 12.25 -15.69 10.89
C ALA A 312 11.05 -15.12 10.13
N SER A 313 10.84 -15.57 8.90
CA SER A 313 9.70 -15.19 8.04
C SER A 313 8.51 -16.13 8.22
N GLY A 314 7.33 -15.68 7.74
CA GLY A 314 6.14 -16.52 7.69
C GLY A 314 5.55 -16.81 9.06
N GLU A 315 4.58 -17.72 9.08
CA GLU A 315 3.82 -18.10 10.27
C GLU A 315 4.73 -18.56 11.43
N THR A 316 5.74 -19.39 11.13
CA THR A 316 6.72 -19.86 12.13
C THR A 316 7.42 -18.69 12.81
N GLY A 317 7.79 -17.65 12.05
CA GLY A 317 8.42 -16.46 12.61
C GLY A 317 7.51 -15.71 13.57
N VAL A 318 6.22 -15.56 13.23
CA VAL A 318 5.24 -14.89 14.10
C VAL A 318 5.11 -15.63 15.43
N TRP A 319 4.92 -16.95 15.38
CA TRP A 319 4.75 -17.76 16.58
C TRP A 319 6.03 -17.85 17.43
N SER A 320 7.20 -17.93 16.80
CA SER A 320 8.48 -17.93 17.54
C SER A 320 8.70 -16.60 18.26
N ALA A 321 8.37 -15.48 17.61
CA ALA A 321 8.48 -14.16 18.21
C ALA A 321 7.50 -13.99 19.38
N HIS A 322 6.27 -14.48 19.23
CA HIS A 322 5.30 -14.49 20.32
C HIS A 322 5.78 -15.31 21.52
N ALA A 323 6.29 -16.51 21.29
CA ALA A 323 6.80 -17.37 22.35
C ALA A 323 8.01 -16.73 23.07
N ALA A 324 8.92 -16.10 22.32
CA ALA A 324 10.05 -15.37 22.88
C ALA A 324 9.59 -14.15 23.71
N HIS A 325 8.60 -13.41 23.22
CA HIS A 325 8.05 -12.27 23.95
C HIS A 325 7.35 -12.68 25.26
N GLN A 326 6.56 -13.76 25.27
CA GLN A 326 5.92 -14.26 26.49
C GLN A 326 6.92 -14.64 27.59
N ALA A 327 8.16 -14.98 27.22
CA ALA A 327 9.23 -15.28 28.15
C ALA A 327 9.95 -14.03 28.69
N SER A 328 9.61 -12.83 28.20
CA SER A 328 10.26 -11.55 28.55
C SER A 328 9.28 -10.56 29.22
N THR A 329 9.73 -9.81 30.21
CA THR A 329 8.96 -8.74 30.87
C THR A 329 8.93 -7.46 30.03
N GLN A 330 8.20 -7.46 28.91
CA GLN A 330 8.10 -6.31 27.99
C GLN A 330 6.66 -5.75 27.86
N THR A 331 6.56 -4.54 27.29
CA THR A 331 5.44 -3.59 27.46
C THR A 331 4.34 -3.64 26.40
N VAL A 332 4.47 -4.47 25.35
CA VAL A 332 3.53 -4.49 24.20
C VAL A 332 2.87 -5.86 24.05
N GLU A 333 1.56 -5.90 23.84
CA GLU A 333 0.86 -7.15 23.51
C GLU A 333 1.25 -7.60 22.09
N TRP A 334 2.04 -8.67 21.96
CA TRP A 334 2.58 -9.12 20.67
C TRP A 334 1.55 -9.81 19.77
N LEU A 335 0.62 -10.51 20.40
CA LEU A 335 -0.55 -11.12 19.79
C LEU A 335 -1.67 -10.90 20.80
N SER A 336 -2.68 -10.12 20.44
CA SER A 336 -3.95 -10.18 21.16
C SER A 336 -4.71 -11.40 20.63
N GLY A 337 -5.41 -12.11 21.52
CA GLY A 337 -6.51 -12.98 21.05
C GLY A 337 -7.48 -12.09 20.27
N ALA A 338 -8.04 -12.57 19.16
CA ALA A 338 -8.89 -11.81 18.25
C ALA A 338 -9.70 -10.75 19.03
N PRO A 339 -9.32 -9.45 18.96
CA PRO A 339 -9.93 -8.46 19.82
C PRO A 339 -11.43 -8.52 19.62
N ALA A 340 -12.22 -8.30 20.67
CA ALA A 340 -13.67 -8.21 20.53
C ALA A 340 -13.93 -7.26 19.35
N LYS A 341 -14.45 -7.80 18.24
CA LYS A 341 -14.73 -7.03 17.03
C LYS A 341 -15.72 -5.97 17.44
N ARG A 342 -15.26 -4.75 17.76
CA ARG A 342 -16.15 -3.62 17.96
C ARG A 342 -16.66 -3.25 16.59
N GLY A 343 -17.68 -3.96 16.13
CA GLY A 343 -18.66 -3.37 15.23
C GLY A 343 -19.46 -2.40 16.08
N GLY A 344 -19.25 -1.09 15.91
CA GLY A 344 -20.00 -0.10 16.66
C GLY A 344 -19.38 1.29 16.69
N ILE A 345 -20.15 2.22 16.14
CA ILE A 345 -20.03 3.68 16.10
C ILE A 345 -19.79 4.29 17.51
N ASN A 346 -19.02 5.39 17.54
CA ASN A 346 -18.74 6.38 18.60
C ASN A 346 -17.47 6.25 19.46
N VAL A 347 -16.60 7.25 19.29
CA VAL A 347 -15.78 7.84 20.36
C VAL A 347 -15.84 9.38 20.25
N ASN A 348 -15.97 10.06 21.39
CA ASN A 348 -16.12 11.52 21.47
C ASN A 348 -14.82 12.25 21.09
N PRO A 349 -14.90 13.44 20.47
CA PRO A 349 -13.73 14.22 20.08
C PRO A 349 -13.01 14.87 21.28
N PRO A 350 -11.67 15.06 21.23
CA PRO A 350 -10.96 15.88 22.21
C PRO A 350 -11.18 17.38 21.96
N ALA A 351 -11.10 18.16 23.04
CA ALA A 351 -11.65 19.52 23.13
C ALA A 351 -10.71 20.63 22.62
N ASP A 352 -9.55 20.36 22.02
CA ASP A 352 -8.57 21.42 21.73
C ASP A 352 -7.67 21.24 20.49
N ARG A 353 -7.90 22.15 19.51
CA ARG A 353 -6.93 22.86 18.62
C ARG A 353 -6.47 22.29 17.25
N ALA A 354 -6.95 22.98 16.19
CA ALA A 354 -6.21 23.89 15.29
C ALA A 354 -5.15 23.40 14.26
N ASP A 355 -5.22 22.17 13.72
CA ASP A 355 -4.44 21.80 12.53
C ASP A 355 -5.33 21.19 11.43
N VAL A 356 -5.15 21.66 10.20
CA VAL A 356 -5.83 21.19 8.97
C VAL A 356 -5.58 19.70 8.72
N LEU A 357 -4.43 19.20 9.17
CA LEU A 357 -4.09 17.78 9.10
C LEU A 357 -4.82 16.95 10.17
N ALA A 358 -5.02 17.52 11.36
CA ALA A 358 -5.82 16.91 12.43
C ALA A 358 -7.28 16.70 11.98
N PHE A 359 -7.75 17.50 11.01
CA PHE A 359 -9.08 17.32 10.39
C PHE A 359 -9.13 16.13 9.41
N ALA A 360 -8.10 15.92 8.61
CA ALA A 360 -7.99 14.74 7.74
C ALA A 360 -7.93 13.44 8.56
N MET A 361 -7.30 13.51 9.74
CA MET A 361 -7.20 12.42 10.71
C MET A 361 -8.51 12.22 11.49
N ALA A 362 -9.17 13.30 11.93
CA ALA A 362 -10.49 13.25 12.54
C ALA A 362 -11.54 12.64 11.59
N LYS A 363 -11.44 12.89 10.28
CA LYS A 363 -12.34 12.32 9.27
C LYS A 363 -12.10 10.83 9.02
N VAL A 364 -10.87 10.35 9.18
CA VAL A 364 -10.55 8.90 9.16
C VAL A 364 -11.15 8.23 10.40
N THR A 365 -11.07 8.88 11.56
CA THR A 365 -11.74 8.45 12.79
C THR A 365 -13.27 8.52 12.69
N GLN A 366 -13.82 9.46 11.92
CA GLN A 366 -15.26 9.63 11.69
C GLN A 366 -15.83 8.64 10.65
N GLU A 367 -15.05 8.28 9.62
CA GLU A 367 -15.43 7.26 8.61
C GLU A 367 -15.23 5.82 9.09
N LEU A 368 -14.44 5.60 10.13
CA LEU A 368 -14.36 4.31 10.85
C LEU A 368 -15.48 4.11 11.86
N GLY A 369 -16.40 5.07 11.96
CA GLY A 369 -17.60 5.04 12.77
C GLY A 369 -18.85 5.48 12.03
N ALA A 370 -18.94 5.25 10.72
CA ALA A 370 -20.14 5.49 9.91
C ALA A 370 -20.89 4.19 9.58
#